data_AF-F9PC32-F1
#
_entry.id   AF-F9PC32-F1
#
_cell.length_a   1.000
_cell.length_b   1.000
_cell.length_c   1.000
_cell.angle_alpha   90.00
_cell.angle_beta   90.00
_cell.angle_gamma   90.00
#
_symmetry.space_group_name_H-M   'P 1'
#
loop_
_entity.id
_entity.type
_entity.pdbx_description
1 polymer ?
#
loop_
_entity_poly.entity_id
_entity_poly.type
_entity_poly.pdbx_seq_one_letter_code
_entity_poly.pdbx_strand_id
1 'polypeptide(L)' 'MIHLNYFLDYLDRSRDDNQSLLDMEEHIKTTYPKAFEIGSKIYEVIAQETGVDLYKSERVYLVLHIQRLLS' A
#
# COMPACT_ATOMS: atom_id res chain seq x y z
N MET A 1 -7.96 12.48 -2.27
CA MET A 1 -6.92 11.84 -1.42
C MET A 1 -7.33 11.65 0.03
N ILE A 2 -8.17 12.52 0.62
CA ILE A 2 -8.54 12.45 2.04
C ILE A 2 -9.29 11.14 2.38
N HIS A 3 -10.30 10.75 1.59
CA HIS A 3 -11.09 9.54 1.87
C HIS A 3 -10.29 8.23 1.84
N LEU A 4 -9.32 8.08 0.93
CA LEU A 4 -8.51 6.88 0.84
C LEU A 4 -7.52 6.78 2.02
N ASN A 5 -6.94 7.91 2.44
CA ASN A 5 -6.10 7.96 3.63
C ASN A 5 -6.86 7.57 4.88
N TYR A 6 -8.08 8.11 5.07
CA TYR A 6 -8.91 7.72 6.20
C TYR A 6 -9.32 6.25 6.17
N PHE A 7 -9.60 5.71 4.98
CA PHE A 7 -9.92 4.29 4.83
C PHE A 7 -8.74 3.39 5.18
N LEU A 8 -7.53 3.73 4.73
CA LEU A 8 -6.33 2.96 5.05
C LEU A 8 -5.92 3.13 6.52
N ASP A 9 -6.01 4.33 7.09
CA ASP A 9 -5.75 4.57 8.52
C ASP A 9 -6.78 3.84 9.41
N TYR A 10 -8.03 3.75 8.95
CA TYR A 10 -9.05 2.92 9.61
C TYR A 10 -8.68 1.43 9.61
N LEU A 11 -8.29 0.89 8.46
CA LEU A 11 -7.87 -0.51 8.33
C LEU A 11 -6.56 -0.82 9.10
N ASP A 12 -5.64 0.14 9.16
CA ASP A 12 -4.38 -0.01 9.87
C ASP A 12 -4.58 0.01 11.40
N ARG A 13 -5.51 0.82 11.89
CA ARG A 13 -5.90 0.88 13.32
C ARG A 13 -6.64 -0.36 13.79
N SER A 14 -7.37 -1.06 12.91
CA SER A 14 -7.99 -2.35 13.21
C SER A 14 -6.96 -3.49 13.17
N ARG A 15 -5.84 -3.37 13.90
CA ARG A 15 -4.69 -4.30 13.88
C ARG A 15 -5.03 -5.79 14.03
N ASP A 16 -6.18 -6.13 14.61
CA ASP A 16 -6.67 -7.51 14.73
C ASP A 16 -7.30 -8.06 13.43
N ASP A 17 -7.74 -7.20 12.51
CA ASP A 17 -8.44 -7.56 11.28
C ASP A 17 -7.50 -7.53 10.05
N ASN A 18 -6.26 -8.00 10.26
CA ASN A 18 -5.18 -8.08 9.26
C ASN A 18 -5.63 -8.72 7.93
N GLN A 19 -6.63 -9.59 7.98
CA GLN A 19 -7.17 -10.31 6.83
C GLN A 19 -7.68 -9.37 5.73
N SER A 20 -8.41 -8.31 6.08
CA SER A 20 -8.99 -7.40 5.09
C SER A 20 -7.93 -6.63 4.29
N LEU A 21 -6.83 -6.24 4.96
CA LEU A 21 -5.69 -5.58 4.30
C LEU A 21 -4.91 -6.53 3.41
N LEU A 22 -4.74 -7.79 3.84
CA LEU A 22 -4.09 -8.83 3.03
C LEU A 22 -4.88 -9.09 1.74
N ASP A 23 -6.20 -9.25 1.86
CA ASP A 23 -7.09 -9.50 0.74
C ASP A 23 -7.07 -8.31 -0.24
N MET A 24 -7.03 -7.08 0.28
CA MET A 24 -6.94 -5.87 -0.53
C MET A 24 -5.59 -5.74 -1.24
N GLU A 25 -4.48 -6.07 -0.57
CA GLU A 25 -3.16 -6.05 -1.19
C GLU A 25 -3.09 -7.06 -2.34
N GLU A 26 -3.58 -8.28 -2.13
CA GLU A 26 -3.63 -9.31 -3.17
C GLU A 26 -4.51 -8.88 -4.36
N HIS A 27 -5.65 -8.26 -4.06
CA HIS A 27 -6.53 -7.69 -5.08
C HIS A 27 -5.83 -6.58 -5.90
N ILE A 28 -5.09 -5.69 -5.24
CA ILE A 28 -4.35 -4.62 -5.93
C ILE A 28 -3.18 -5.19 -6.73
N LYS A 29 -2.49 -6.20 -6.22
CA LYS A 29 -1.40 -6.88 -6.93
C LYS A 29 -1.88 -7.51 -8.23
N THR A 30 -3.07 -8.11 -8.22
CA THR A 30 -3.68 -8.72 -9.41
C THR A 30 -4.27 -7.69 -10.37
N THR A 31 -4.89 -6.62 -9.84
CA THR A 31 -5.57 -5.59 -10.66
C THR A 31 -4.59 -4.60 -11.28
N TYR A 32 -3.55 -4.20 -10.55
CA TYR A 32 -2.58 -3.18 -10.96
C TYR A 32 -1.13 -3.69 -10.87
N PRO A 33 -0.77 -4.76 -11.60
CA PRO A 33 0.52 -5.45 -11.42
C PRO A 33 1.73 -4.53 -11.66
N LYS A 34 1.65 -3.65 -12.66
CA LYS A 34 2.73 -2.70 -12.98
C LYS A 34 2.92 -1.65 -11.88
N ALA A 35 1.84 -1.07 -11.39
CA ALA A 35 1.91 -0.11 -10.29
C ALA A 35 2.37 -0.79 -9.00
N PHE A 36 1.95 -2.04 -8.77
CA PHE A 36 2.36 -2.82 -7.62
C PHE A 36 3.86 -3.10 -7.62
N GLU A 37 4.43 -3.51 -8.76
CA GLU A 37 5.87 -3.73 -8.91
C GLU A 37 6.68 -2.46 -8.64
N ILE A 38 6.30 -1.34 -9.29
CA ILE A 38 7.00 -0.06 -9.12
C ILE A 38 6.88 0.44 -7.67
N GLY A 39 5.65 0.43 -7.13
CA GLY A 39 5.39 0.86 -5.76
C GLY A 39 6.16 0.03 -4.74
N SER A 40 6.22 -1.29 -4.93
CA SER A 40 6.97 -2.18 -4.03
C SER A 40 8.48 -1.93 -4.07
N LYS A 41 9.07 -1.70 -5.25
CA LYS A 41 10.48 -1.35 -5.39
C LYS A 41 10.82 -0.03 -4.68
N ILE A 42 9.98 0.99 -4.87
CA ILE A 42 10.16 2.29 -4.19
C ILE A 42 10.03 2.11 -2.67
N TYR A 43 9.05 1.32 -2.24
CA TYR A 43 8.82 1.03 -0.83
C TYR A 43 10.01 0.33 -0.17
N GLU A 44 10.60 -0.67 -0.84
CA GLU A 44 11.81 -1.36 -0.37
C GLU A 44 13.00 -0.42 -0.22
N VAL A 45 13.20 0.49 -1.18
CA VAL A 45 14.26 1.51 -1.09
C VAL A 45 14.03 2.42 0.10
N ILE A 46 12.81 2.91 0.31
CA ILE A 46 12.49 3.77 1.47
C ILE A 46 12.74 3.00 2.78
N ALA A 47 12.35 1.73 2.87
CA ALA A 47 12.57 0.90 4.07
C ALA A 47 14.07 0.78 4.39
N GLN A 48 14.88 0.51 3.37
CA GLN A 48 16.33 0.35 3.48
C GLN A 48 17.01 1.65 3.92
N GLU A 49 16.63 2.79 3.36
CA GLU A 49 17.27 4.08 3.64
C GLU A 49 16.83 4.69 4.98
N THR A 50 15.60 4.41 5.44
CA THR A 50 15.04 5.04 6.64
C THR A 50 15.12 4.17 7.89
N GLY A 51 15.26 2.85 7.73
CA GLY A 51 15.24 1.89 8.85
C GLY A 51 13.91 1.83 9.59
N VAL A 52 12.83 2.39 9.02
CA VAL A 52 11.50 2.39 9.62
C VAL A 52 10.78 1.08 9.28
N ASP A 53 10.04 0.57 10.25
CA ASP A 53 9.16 -0.59 10.05
C ASP A 53 7.90 -0.11 9.31
N LEU A 54 7.90 -0.25 7.98
CA LEU A 54 6.86 0.30 7.12
C LEU A 54 5.64 -0.64 7.09
N TYR A 55 4.44 -0.07 7.24
CA TYR A 55 3.17 -0.81 7.32
C TYR A 55 2.62 -1.18 5.93
N LYS A 56 2.04 -2.38 5.80
CA LYS A 56 1.45 -2.86 4.52
C LYS A 56 0.43 -1.88 3.91
N SER A 57 -0.32 -1.18 4.77
CA SER A 57 -1.26 -0.12 4.40
C SER A 57 -0.58 1.02 3.62
N GLU A 58 0.64 1.40 3.99
CA GLU A 58 1.44 2.44 3.32
C GLU A 58 1.91 1.98 1.93
N ARG A 59 2.30 0.70 1.78
CA ARG A 59 2.64 0.15 0.47
C ARG A 59 1.42 0.16 -0.46
N VAL A 60 0.26 -0.28 0.02
CA VAL A 60 -1.00 -0.24 -0.73
C VAL A 60 -1.32 1.19 -1.16
N TYR A 61 -1.15 2.16 -0.26
CA TYR A 61 -1.34 3.57 -0.58
C TYR A 61 -0.42 4.05 -1.70
N LEU A 62 0.89 3.74 -1.59
CA LEU A 62 1.89 4.11 -2.58
C LEU A 62 1.57 3.49 -3.94
N VAL A 63 1.19 2.21 -3.99
CA VAL A 63 0.81 1.54 -5.23
C VAL A 63 -0.38 2.23 -5.89
N LEU A 64 -1.41 2.60 -5.13
CA LEU A 64 -2.55 3.33 -5.66
C LEU A 64 -2.17 4.73 -6.17
N HIS A 65 -1.15 5.37 -5.58
CA HIS A 65 -0.61 6.64 -6.08
C HIS A 65 0.10 6.45 -7.41
N ILE A 66 0.95 5.43 -7.52
CA ILE A 66 1.64 5.10 -8.77
C ILE A 66 0.63 4.76 -9.86
N GLN A 67 -0.41 3.98 -9.55
CA GLN A 67 -1.45 3.64 -10.53
C GLN A 67 -2.13 4.88 -11.09
N ARG A 68 -2.43 5.89 -10.26
CA ARG A 68 -3.03 7.17 -10.71
C ARG A 68 -2.14 7.96 -11.67
N LEU A 69 -0.82 7.78 -11.59
CA LEU A 69 0.12 8.44 -12.50
C LEU A 69 0.29 7.69 -13.82
N LEU A 70 0.05 6.38 -13.80
CA LEU A 70 0.08 5.53 -14.99
C LEU A 70 -1.21 5.57 -15.80
N SER A 71 -2.31 6.09 -15.22
CA SER A 71 -3.65 6.16 -15.80
C SER A 71 -4.01 7.53 -16.36
#